data_AF-A0A0D7A649-F1
#
_entry.id   AF-A0A0D7A649-F1
#
_cell.length_a   1.000
_cell.length_b   1.000
_cell.length_c   1.000
_cell.angle_alpha   90.00
_cell.angle_beta   90.00
_cell.angle_gamma   90.00
#
_symmetry.space_group_name_H-M   'P 1'
#
loop_
_entity.id
_entity.type
_entity.pdbx_description
1 polymer ?
#
loop_
_entity_poly.entity_id
_entity_poly.type
_entity_poly.pdbx_seq_one_letter_code
_entity_poly.pdbx_strand_id
1 'polypeptide(L)'
;MVHRPTDSRLLSSLLSHEKDYIKALTDVLNASLSSRASLSAFAAASPPPLSSLILSIASSLAPVDDALQRYALAVEEWREMLTQIKILEDSVANTLRDREILYGFF
;
A
#
# COMPACT_ATOMS: atom_id res chain seq x y z
N MET A 1 -31.72 -13.86 -1.94
CA MET A 1 -30.77 -12.74 -1.84
C MET A 1 -30.93 -11.90 -3.09
N VAL A 2 -31.31 -10.63 -2.94
CA VAL A 2 -31.53 -9.72 -4.07
C VAL A 2 -30.17 -9.45 -4.71
N HIS A 3 -29.98 -9.79 -5.99
CA HIS A 3 -28.84 -9.35 -6.80
C HIS A 3 -28.90 -7.83 -6.94
N ARG A 4 -28.44 -7.11 -5.94
CA ARG A 4 -28.17 -5.68 -6.08
C ARG A 4 -26.88 -5.60 -6.89
N PRO A 5 -26.85 -4.88 -8.03
CA PRO A 5 -25.62 -4.70 -8.78
C PRO A 5 -24.56 -4.09 -7.85
N THR A 6 -23.36 -4.67 -7.85
CA THR A 6 -22.23 -4.16 -7.08
C THR A 6 -21.98 -2.71 -7.49
N ASP A 7 -21.94 -1.80 -6.52
CA ASP A 7 -21.63 -0.40 -6.79
C ASP A 7 -20.16 -0.28 -7.19
N SER A 8 -19.90 -0.19 -8.50
CA SER A 8 -18.57 -0.16 -9.10
C SER A 8 -17.71 1.02 -8.61
N ARG A 9 -18.34 2.02 -7.99
CA ARG A 9 -17.65 3.17 -7.39
C ARG A 9 -16.91 2.79 -6.11
N LEU A 10 -17.35 1.76 -5.40
CA LEU A 10 -16.73 1.31 -4.15
C LEU A 10 -15.32 0.78 -4.39
N LEU A 11 -15.14 -0.07 -5.41
CA LEU A 11 -13.82 -0.61 -5.75
C LEU A 11 -12.88 0.48 -6.28
N SER A 12 -13.40 1.43 -7.08
CA SER A 12 -12.64 2.61 -7.50
C SER A 12 -12.21 3.48 -6.31
N SER A 13 -13.09 3.68 -5.33
CA SER A 13 -12.76 4.43 -4.10
C SER A 13 -11.70 3.72 -3.28
N LEU A 14 -11.83 2.40 -3.12
CA LEU A 14 -10.84 1.57 -2.42
C LEU A 14 -9.47 1.67 -3.10
N LEU A 15 -9.41 1.48 -4.42
CA LEU A 15 -8.16 1.60 -5.20
C LEU A 15 -7.50 2.98 -5.06
N SER A 16 -8.30 4.05 -4.96
CA SER A 16 -7.77 5.39 -4.70
C SER A 16 -7.14 5.48 -3.32
N HIS A 17 -7.82 4.99 -2.28
CA HIS A 17 -7.31 5.02 -0.92
C HIS A 17 -6.09 4.13 -0.73
N GLU A 18 -6.03 2.98 -1.40
CA GLU A 18 -4.84 2.11 -1.38
C GLU A 18 -3.62 2.81 -1.96
N LYS A 19 -3.79 3.54 -3.06
CA LYS A 19 -2.70 4.33 -3.64
C LYS A 19 -2.18 5.39 -2.67
N ASP A 20 -3.09 6.10 -1.99
CA ASP A 20 -2.71 7.11 -1.00
C ASP A 20 -2.03 6.48 0.22
N TYR A 21 -2.50 5.30 0.63
CA TYR A 21 -1.95 4.56 1.75
C TYR A 21 -0.53 4.06 1.48
N ILE A 22 -0.27 3.48 0.29
CA ILE A 22 1.08 3.05 -0.12
C ILE A 22 2.06 4.23 -0.17
N LYS A 23 1.59 5.39 -0.65
CA LYS A 23 2.39 6.62 -0.63
C LYS A 23 2.75 7.01 0.82
N ALA A 24 1.77 7.02 1.72
CA ALA A 24 2.01 7.33 3.12
C ALA A 24 2.98 6.33 3.78
N LEU A 25 2.85 5.03 3.49
CA LEU A 25 3.79 3.99 3.96
C LEU A 25 5.22 4.25 3.47
N THR A 26 5.36 4.62 2.19
CA THR A 26 6.65 4.94 1.59
C THR A 26 7.28 6.17 2.24
N ASP A 27 6.50 7.22 2.49
CA ASP A 27 6.95 8.43 3.16
C ASP A 27 7.42 8.13 4.60
N VAL A 28 6.69 7.30 5.34
CA VAL A 28 7.09 6.85 6.68
C VAL A 28 8.37 6.03 6.65
N LEU A 29 8.52 5.11 5.68
CA LEU A 29 9.72 4.30 5.52
C LEU A 29 10.95 5.19 5.24
N ASN A 30 10.82 6.16 4.34
CA ASN A 30 11.89 7.11 4.02
C ASN A 30 12.30 7.96 5.24
N ALA A 31 11.31 8.42 6.01
CA ALA A 31 11.55 9.17 7.24
C ALA A 31 12.26 8.29 8.30
N SER A 32 11.85 7.02 8.44
CA SER A 32 12.46 6.08 9.38
C SER A 32 13.92 5.78 9.02
N LEU A 33 14.20 5.49 7.74
CA LEU A 33 15.57 5.26 7.25
C LEU A 33 16.48 6.48 7.48
N SER A 34 15.96 7.69 7.21
CA SER A 34 16.69 8.94 7.42
C SER A 34 16.97 9.20 8.90
N SER A 35 15.98 8.94 9.77
CA SER A 35 16.12 9.05 11.22
C SER A 35 17.17 8.07 11.75
N ARG A 36 17.13 6.81 11.32
CA ARG A 36 18.09 5.78 11.73
C ARG A 36 19.51 6.08 11.25
N ALA A 37 19.66 6.61 10.03
CA ALA A 37 20.95 7.08 9.51
C ALA A 37 21.51 8.21 10.37
N SER A 38 20.68 9.19 10.72
CA SER A 38 21.04 10.31 11.60
C SER A 38 21.42 9.83 13.00
N LEU A 39 20.68 8.85 13.55
CA LEU A 39 20.95 8.24 14.85
C LEU A 39 22.28 7.47 14.85
N SER A 40 22.60 6.79 13.76
CA SER A 40 23.88 6.09 13.58
C SER A 40 25.05 7.08 13.46
N ALA A 41 24.87 8.19 12.74
CA ALA A 41 25.86 9.26 12.66
C ALA A 41 26.11 9.92 14.03
N PHE A 42 25.03 10.16 14.79
CA PHE A 42 25.13 10.67 16.16
C PHE A 42 25.86 9.70 17.08
N ALA A 43 25.63 8.39 16.94
CA ALA A 43 26.37 7.37 17.67
C ALA A 43 27.87 7.42 17.35
N ALA A 44 28.25 7.61 16.08
CA ALA A 44 29.65 7.71 15.67
C ALA A 44 30.36 8.94 16.24
N ALA A 45 29.62 10.03 16.50
CA ALA A 45 30.14 11.24 17.13
C ALA A 45 30.13 11.20 18.67
N SER A 46 29.58 10.14 19.28
CA SER A 46 29.38 10.03 20.73
C SER A 46 30.49 9.25 21.45
N PRO A 47 30.73 9.50 22.75
CA PRO A 47 31.67 8.71 23.54
C PRO A 47 31.25 7.23 23.71
N PRO A 48 32.20 6.31 24.03
CA PRO A 48 32.02 4.85 23.93
C PRO A 48 30.83 4.21 24.69
N PRO A 49 30.40 4.63 25.90
CA PRO A 49 29.20 4.03 26.51
C PRO A 49 27.90 4.49 25.85
N LEU A 50 27.86 5.74 25.37
CA LEU A 50 26.69 6.31 24.71
C LEU A 50 26.56 5.81 23.25
N SER A 51 27.68 5.77 22.54
CA SER A 51 27.77 5.28 21.16
C SER A 51 27.24 3.84 21.01
N SER A 52 27.68 2.93 21.88
CA SER A 52 27.26 1.53 21.86
C SER A 52 25.76 1.35 22.14
N LEU A 53 25.20 2.11 23.09
CA LEU A 53 23.76 2.13 23.35
C LEU A 53 22.96 2.61 22.14
N ILE A 54 23.39 3.72 21.53
CA ILE A 54 22.69 4.28 20.36
C ILE A 54 22.75 3.32 19.17
N LEU A 55 23.89 2.67 18.91
CA LEU A 55 24.02 1.65 17.86
C LEU A 55 23.12 0.43 18.13
N SER A 56 22.95 0.02 19.39
CA SER A 56 22.00 -1.04 19.76
C SER A 56 20.55 -0.65 19.49
N ILE A 57 20.21 0.64 19.65
CA ILE A 57 18.88 1.14 19.31
C ILE A 57 18.71 1.15 17.79
N ALA A 58 19.67 1.70 17.04
CA ALA A 58 19.64 1.69 15.57
C ALA A 58 19.51 0.27 14.99
N SER A 59 20.22 -0.71 15.57
CA SER A 59 20.14 -2.10 15.11
C SER A 59 18.76 -2.72 15.40
N SER A 60 18.12 -2.38 16.52
CA SER A 60 16.77 -2.85 16.84
C SER A 60 15.68 -2.28 15.91
N LEU A 61 15.91 -1.10 15.32
CA LEU A 61 15.00 -0.48 14.35
C LEU A 61 15.14 -1.04 12.93
N ALA A 62 16.30 -1.63 12.60
CA ALA A 62 16.55 -2.23 11.28
C ALA A 62 15.50 -3.29 10.85
N PRO A 63 15.13 -4.29 11.68
CA PRO A 63 14.11 -5.27 11.31
C PRO A 63 12.70 -4.66 11.18
N VAL A 64 12.44 -3.55 11.87
CA VAL A 64 11.15 -2.83 11.76
C VAL A 64 11.03 -2.15 10.39
N ASP A 65 12.10 -1.50 9.94
CA ASP A 65 12.15 -0.90 8.59
C ASP A 65 11.96 -1.96 7.49
N ASP A 66 12.62 -3.12 7.63
CA ASP A 66 12.49 -4.24 6.68
C ASP A 66 11.07 -4.83 6.69
N ALA A 67 10.47 -5.01 7.86
CA ALA A 67 9.08 -5.46 7.97
C ALA A 67 8.10 -4.46 7.33
N LEU A 68 8.31 -3.16 7.54
CA LEU A 68 7.49 -2.11 6.94
C LEU A 68 7.65 -2.09 5.41
N GLN A 69 8.86 -2.26 4.90
CA GLN A 69 9.12 -2.35 3.46
C GLN A 69 8.40 -3.55 2.83
N ARG A 70 8.48 -4.72 3.45
CA ARG A 70 7.76 -5.93 2.97
C ARG A 70 6.25 -5.74 3.00
N TYR A 71 5.75 -5.09 4.05
CA TYR A 71 4.32 -4.78 4.15
C TYR A 71 3.87 -3.83 3.02
N ALA A 72 4.64 -2.77 2.73
CA ALA A 72 4.34 -1.87 1.62
C ALA A 72 4.29 -2.59 0.27
N LEU A 73 5.21 -3.54 0.02
CA LEU A 73 5.19 -4.39 -1.18
C LEU A 73 3.94 -5.28 -1.24
N ALA A 74 3.55 -5.89 -0.12
CA ALA A 74 2.36 -6.74 -0.06
C ALA A 74 1.06 -5.94 -0.31
N VAL A 75 1.00 -4.70 0.17
CA VAL A 75 -0.14 -3.80 -0.08
C VAL A 75 -0.19 -3.39 -1.56
N GLU A 76 0.96 -3.14 -2.19
CA GLU A 76 1.03 -2.86 -3.64
C GLU A 76 0.55 -4.05 -4.47
N GLU A 77 1.01 -5.27 -4.17
CA GLU A 77 0.54 -6.49 -4.83
C GLU A 77 -0.98 -6.67 -4.66
N TRP A 78 -1.50 -6.42 -3.46
CA TRP A 78 -2.93 -6.46 -3.21
C TRP A 78 -3.70 -5.42 -4.03
N ARG A 79 -3.20 -4.19 -4.14
CA ARG A 79 -3.78 -3.14 -4.99
C ARG A 79 -3.81 -3.54 -6.47
N GLU A 80 -2.77 -4.21 -6.96
CA GLU A 80 -2.72 -4.74 -8.32
C GLU A 80 -3.80 -5.81 -8.54
N MET A 81 -3.97 -6.74 -7.59
CA MET A 81 -5.03 -7.75 -7.64
C MET A 81 -6.43 -7.11 -7.65
N LEU A 82 -6.68 -6.10 -6.82
CA LEU A 82 -7.94 -5.34 -6.84
C LEU A 82 -8.17 -4.62 -8.18
N THR A 83 -7.11 -4.15 -8.82
CA THR A 83 -7.19 -3.50 -10.14
C THR A 83 -7.63 -4.52 -11.21
N GLN A 84 -7.13 -5.76 -11.14
CA GLN A 84 -7.59 -6.83 -12.03
C GLN A 84 -9.07 -7.15 -11.82
N ILE A 85 -9.54 -7.18 -10.57
CA ILE A 85 -10.96 -7.35 -10.26
C ILE A 85 -11.78 -6.22 -10.88
N LYS A 86 -11.32 -4.97 -10.79
CA LYS A 86 -12.02 -3.81 -11.37
C LYS A 86 -12.18 -3.93 -12.89
N ILE A 87 -11.15 -4.41 -13.58
CA ILE A 87 -11.19 -4.65 -15.03
C ILE A 87 -12.24 -5.72 -15.38
N LEU A 88 -12.31 -6.80 -14.59
CA LEU A 88 -13.31 -7.84 -14.78
C LEU A 88 -14.73 -7.32 -14.53
N GLU A 89 -14.93 -6.52 -13.48
CA GLU A 89 -16.22 -5.87 -13.20
C GLU A 89 -16.67 -4.97 -14.36
N ASP A 90 -15.76 -4.16 -14.92
CA ASP A 90 -16.07 -3.31 -16.08
C ASP A 90 -16.42 -4.12 -17.33
N SER A 91 -15.71 -5.24 -17.55
CA SER A 91 -16.00 -6.16 -18.66
C SER A 91 -17.39 -6.79 -18.55
N VAL A 92 -17.76 -7.26 -17.35
CA VAL A 92 -19.10 -7.81 -17.08
C VAL A 92 -20.17 -6.73 -17.24
N ALA A 93 -19.94 -5.51 -16.73
CA ALA A 93 -20.87 -4.40 -16.87
C ALA A 93 -21.10 -4.02 -18.34
N ASN A 94 -20.05 -4.02 -19.17
CA ASN A 94 -20.17 -3.79 -20.60
C ASN A 94 -20.98 -4.90 -21.29
N THR A 95 -20.73 -6.17 -20.97
CA THR A 95 -21.47 -7.30 -21.53
C THR A 95 -22.97 -7.23 -21.19
N LEU A 96 -23.30 -6.84 -19.95
CA LEU A 96 -24.69 -6.65 -19.52
C LEU A 96 -25.35 -5.48 -20.26
N ARG A 97 -24.64 -4.37 -20.44
CA ARG A 97 -25.13 -3.23 -21.23
C ARG A 97 -25.37 -3.61 -22.69
N ASP A 98 -24.45 -4.33 -23.31
CA ASP A 98 -24.58 -4.78 -24.70
C ASP A 98 -25.80 -5.71 -24.85
N ARG A 99 -26.01 -6.62 -23.89
CA ARG A 99 -27.23 -7.41 -23.80
C ARG A 99 -28.46 -6.51 -23.72
N GLU A 100 -28.51 -5.56 -22.79
CA GLU A 100 -29.65 -4.65 -22.65
C GLU A 100 -29.95 -3.86 -23.93
N ILE A 101 -28.93 -3.41 -24.64
CA ILE A 101 -29.08 -2.74 -25.94
C ILE A 101 -29.71 -3.68 -26.96
N LEU A 102 -29.23 -4.94 -27.04
CA LEU A 102 -29.74 -5.92 -28.01
C LEU A 102 -31.19 -6.35 -27.72
N TYR A 103 -31.56 -6.52 -26.44
CA TYR A 103 -32.91 -6.94 -26.03
C TYR A 103 -33.89 -5.78 -25.83
N GLY A 104 -33.42 -4.54 -25.68
CA GLY A 104 -34.26 -3.34 -25.51
C GLY A 104 -34.63 -2.63 -26.82
N PHE A 105 -34.04 -3.05 -27.95
CA PHE A 105 -34.34 -2.52 -29.29
C PHE A 105 -35.36 -3.36 -30.09
N PHE A 106 -35.89 -4.44 -29.51
CA PHE A 106 -37.01 -5.24 -30.02
C PHE A 106 -38.16 -5.22 -29.02
#